data_AF-A0A1F2TLM5-F1
#
_entry.id   AF-A0A1F2TLM5-F1
#
_cell.length_a   1.000
_cell.length_b   1.000
_cell.length_c   1.000
_cell.angle_alpha   90.00
_cell.angle_beta   90.00
_cell.angle_gamma   90.00
#
_symmetry.space_group_name_H-M   'P 1'
#
loop_
_entity.id
_entity.type
_entity.pdbx_description
1 polymer ?
#
loop_
_entity_poly.entity_id
_entity_poly.type
_entity_poly.pdbx_seq_one_letter_code
_entity_poly.pdbx_strand_id
1 'polypeptide(L)'
;MFMDFGRRLPPFFSGHEATGSPVRGDYHGHLFYLADDSDGDGMVDRLFVVAPHLADRTANAAKADLRHLDRALEGLHLVRAGRLGVLQLASDSPEDDRLFGCCRVWESLTAYRPTRHPHGRADIGDALIGDIRLECLRRGLPRPAVSILQVTKGVRGSLRGRARLSFATAVKGPLALGRGSHFGEGVFIPAR
;
A
#
# COMPACT_ATOMS: atom_id res chain seq x y z
N MET A 1 25.26 8.18 16.92
CA MET A 1 25.17 6.79 16.44
C MET A 1 25.17 6.85 14.92
N PHE A 2 26.30 6.53 14.28
CA PHE A 2 26.43 6.61 12.83
C PHE A 2 25.54 5.55 12.17
N MET A 3 24.66 5.94 11.25
CA MET A 3 24.01 5.00 10.36
C MET A 3 25.09 4.43 9.44
N ASP A 4 25.37 3.13 9.60
CA ASP A 4 26.34 2.37 8.84
C ASP A 4 25.81 2.18 7.41
N PHE A 5 26.14 3.12 6.52
CA PHE A 5 25.84 3.06 5.09
C PHE A 5 26.62 1.90 4.46
N GLY A 6 26.04 0.70 4.49
CA GLY A 6 26.67 -0.51 3.97
C GLY A 6 26.03 -1.81 4.44
N ARG A 7 25.27 -1.79 5.55
CA ARG A 7 24.47 -2.95 5.97
C ARG A 7 23.14 -3.01 5.20
N ARG A 8 22.83 -4.17 4.63
CA ARG A 8 21.51 -4.43 4.02
C ARG A 8 20.43 -4.32 5.09
N LEU A 9 19.36 -3.59 4.75
CA LEU A 9 18.22 -3.39 5.63
C LEU A 9 17.49 -4.72 5.90
N PRO A 10 17.01 -4.97 7.13
CA PRO A 10 16.25 -6.17 7.45
C PRO A 10 15.03 -6.35 6.52
N PRO A 11 14.56 -7.60 6.32
CA PRO A 11 13.38 -7.90 5.50
C PRO A 11 12.15 -7.06 5.83
N PHE A 12 11.94 -6.72 7.11
CA PHE A 12 10.85 -5.85 7.56
C PHE A 12 10.85 -4.47 6.87
N PHE A 13 12.02 -3.92 6.55
CA PHE A 13 12.14 -2.59 5.95
C PHE A 13 12.22 -2.65 4.42
N SER A 14 12.88 -3.67 3.88
CA SER A 14 13.23 -3.75 2.46
C SER A 14 12.34 -4.70 1.66
N GLY A 15 11.67 -5.66 2.30
CA GLY A 15 11.00 -6.77 1.62
C GLY A 15 11.96 -7.75 0.93
N HIS A 16 13.26 -7.65 1.22
CA HIS A 16 14.30 -8.47 0.59
C HIS A 16 15.11 -9.22 1.65
N GLU A 17 15.51 -10.44 1.30
CA GLU A 17 16.45 -11.25 2.06
C GLU A 17 17.84 -10.59 2.09
N ALA A 18 18.71 -11.07 2.97
CA ALA A 18 20.11 -10.64 3.00
C ALA A 18 20.81 -10.84 1.65
N THR A 19 20.37 -11.79 0.82
CA THR A 19 20.88 -12.04 -0.55
C THR A 19 20.34 -11.04 -1.58
N GLY A 20 19.32 -10.23 -1.22
CA GLY A 20 18.73 -9.22 -2.10
C GLY A 20 17.65 -9.82 -3.02
N SER A 21 17.35 -11.11 -2.84
CA SER A 21 16.15 -11.71 -3.41
C SER A 21 14.92 -11.24 -2.62
N PRO A 22 13.75 -11.09 -3.27
CA PRO A 22 12.50 -10.87 -2.54
C PRO A 22 12.29 -11.98 -1.52
N VAL A 23 11.79 -11.63 -0.33
CA VAL A 23 11.39 -12.61 0.69
C VAL A 23 10.36 -13.56 0.07
N ARG A 24 10.60 -14.87 0.19
CA ARG A 24 9.72 -15.90 -0.38
C ARG A 24 8.81 -16.46 0.73
N GLY A 25 7.50 -16.35 0.53
CA GLY A 25 6.46 -16.86 1.44
C GLY A 25 5.24 -15.95 1.45
N ASP A 26 4.15 -16.38 2.08
CA ASP A 26 2.92 -15.58 2.25
C ASP A 26 3.10 -14.39 3.22
N TYR A 27 4.31 -14.18 3.74
CA TYR A 27 4.63 -13.09 4.66
C TYR A 27 4.96 -11.80 3.90
N HIS A 28 3.92 -11.00 3.65
CA HIS A 28 4.01 -9.58 3.26
C HIS A 28 4.39 -8.68 4.46
N GLY A 29 5.33 -9.14 5.29
CA GLY A 29 5.70 -8.54 6.58
C GLY A 29 6.63 -7.35 6.48
N HIS A 30 6.55 -6.55 5.41
CA HIS A 30 7.41 -5.39 5.22
C HIS A 30 6.60 -4.10 5.04
N LEU A 31 7.28 -2.97 5.21
CA LEU A 31 6.67 -1.64 5.19
C LEU A 31 5.86 -1.38 3.91
N PHE A 32 4.82 -0.58 4.07
CA PHE A 32 4.02 -0.01 2.99
C PHE A 32 4.35 1.48 2.90
N TYR A 33 4.61 1.96 1.69
CA TYR A 33 4.82 3.38 1.41
C TYR A 33 3.62 3.89 0.62
N LEU A 34 2.78 4.72 1.24
CA LEU A 34 1.57 5.24 0.60
C LEU A 34 1.78 6.72 0.28
N ALA A 35 1.43 7.12 -0.94
CA ALA A 35 1.45 8.51 -1.36
C ALA A 35 0.01 9.03 -1.44
N ASP A 36 -0.21 10.24 -0.96
CA ASP A 36 -1.47 10.96 -1.08
C ASP A 36 -1.27 12.28 -1.81
N ASP A 37 -2.04 12.45 -2.88
CA ASP A 37 -2.24 13.69 -3.63
C ASP A 37 -3.58 14.24 -3.13
N SER A 38 -3.49 15.11 -2.13
CA SER A 38 -4.63 15.55 -1.32
C SER A 38 -5.42 16.65 -2.01
N ASP A 39 -4.78 17.41 -2.90
CA ASP A 39 -5.42 18.48 -3.68
C ASP A 39 -5.74 18.11 -5.14
N GLY A 40 -5.20 17.00 -5.63
CA GLY A 40 -5.49 16.44 -6.95
C GLY A 40 -4.71 17.07 -8.10
N ASP A 41 -3.60 17.75 -7.82
CA ASP A 41 -2.75 18.40 -8.83
C ASP A 41 -1.81 17.42 -9.58
N GLY A 42 -1.76 16.16 -9.13
CA GLY A 42 -0.91 15.11 -9.67
C GLY A 42 0.47 15.01 -9.01
N MET A 43 0.74 15.81 -7.98
CA MET A 43 1.94 15.78 -7.16
C MET A 43 1.68 15.05 -5.83
N VAL A 44 2.77 14.60 -5.18
CA VAL A 44 2.66 13.94 -3.88
C VAL A 44 2.77 14.98 -2.79
N ASP A 45 1.70 15.16 -2.02
CA ASP A 45 1.68 16.05 -0.85
C ASP A 45 2.18 15.34 0.40
N ARG A 46 1.77 14.09 0.57
CA ARG A 46 1.98 13.33 1.81
C ARG A 46 2.50 11.93 1.53
N LEU A 47 3.47 11.51 2.35
CA LEU A 47 4.06 10.18 2.32
C LEU A 47 3.82 9.48 3.67
N PHE A 48 3.15 8.35 3.63
CA PHE A 48 2.93 7.50 4.80
C PHE A 48 3.88 6.31 4.77
N VAL A 49 4.57 6.07 5.89
CA VAL A 49 5.35 4.85 6.13
C VAL A 49 4.56 3.98 7.10
N VAL A 50 3.95 2.92 6.59
CA VAL A 50 2.95 2.13 7.30
C VAL A 50 3.52 0.76 7.66
N ALA A 51 3.46 0.42 8.95
CA ALA A 51 3.84 -0.89 9.43
C ALA A 51 2.89 -1.98 8.87
N PRO A 52 3.39 -3.17 8.52
CA PRO A 52 2.64 -4.17 7.76
C PRO A 52 1.33 -4.60 8.42
N HIS A 53 1.35 -4.79 9.74
CA HIS A 53 0.17 -5.20 10.53
C HIS A 53 -1.01 -4.21 10.50
N LEU A 54 -0.79 -2.96 10.04
CA LEU A 54 -1.85 -1.97 9.87
C LEU A 54 -2.59 -2.13 8.53
N ALA A 55 -1.89 -2.56 7.47
CA ALA A 55 -2.45 -2.72 6.12
C ALA A 55 -2.77 -4.18 5.75
N ASP A 56 -2.21 -5.13 6.50
CA ASP A 56 -2.44 -6.56 6.39
C ASP A 56 -2.71 -7.12 7.80
N ARG A 57 -3.95 -7.56 8.05
CA ARG A 57 -4.38 -8.06 9.38
C ARG A 57 -3.82 -9.44 9.70
N THR A 58 -3.20 -10.10 8.73
CA THR A 58 -2.51 -11.38 8.93
C THR A 58 -1.04 -11.19 9.24
N ALA A 59 -0.49 -10.00 8.98
CA ALA A 59 0.89 -9.66 9.26
C ALA A 59 1.10 -9.28 10.74
N ASN A 60 2.31 -9.51 11.22
CA ASN A 60 2.76 -9.09 12.54
C ASN A 60 3.97 -8.16 12.40
N ALA A 61 4.20 -7.32 13.42
CA ALA A 61 5.41 -6.52 13.54
C ALA A 61 6.02 -6.72 14.93
N ALA A 62 7.31 -7.07 14.99
CA ALA A 62 7.98 -7.21 16.27
C ALA A 62 8.18 -5.83 16.91
N LYS A 63 8.05 -5.74 18.24
CA LYS A 63 8.28 -4.49 18.98
C LYS A 63 9.67 -3.89 18.73
N ALA A 64 10.67 -4.74 18.47
CA ALA A 64 12.01 -4.30 18.13
C ALA A 64 12.06 -3.58 16.77
N ASP A 65 11.35 -4.10 15.77
CA ASP A 65 11.25 -3.49 14.44
C ASP A 65 10.52 -2.14 14.49
N LEU A 66 9.42 -2.07 15.25
CA LEU A 66 8.68 -0.82 15.44
C LEU A 66 9.53 0.25 16.11
N ARG A 67 10.28 -0.08 17.18
CA ARG A 67 11.20 0.88 17.81
C ARG A 67 12.32 1.34 16.89
N HIS A 68 12.77 0.47 15.98
CA HIS A 68 13.77 0.83 14.98
C HIS A 68 13.16 1.76 13.92
N LEU A 69 11.93 1.48 13.48
CA LEU A 69 11.17 2.33 12.58
C LEU A 69 10.97 3.73 13.18
N ASP A 70 10.48 3.82 14.42
CA ASP A 70 10.25 5.09 15.10
C ASP A 70 11.53 5.95 15.13
N ARG A 71 12.66 5.33 15.52
CA ARG A 71 13.95 6.02 15.54
C ARG A 71 14.42 6.45 14.15
N ALA A 72 14.15 5.65 13.12
CA ALA A 72 14.51 5.98 11.74
C ALA A 72 13.67 7.16 11.21
N LEU A 73 12.39 7.22 11.56
CA LEU A 73 11.47 8.28 11.14
C LEU A 73 11.63 9.58 11.94
N GLU A 74 12.01 9.53 13.22
CA GLU A 74 12.28 10.71 14.06
C GLU A 74 13.30 11.66 13.42
N GLY A 75 14.29 11.11 12.71
CA GLY A 75 15.30 11.88 11.99
C GLY A 75 14.96 12.20 10.53
N LEU A 76 13.82 11.74 10.01
CA LEU A 76 13.49 11.84 8.58
C LEU A 76 12.82 13.17 8.24
N HIS A 77 13.62 14.22 8.10
CA HIS A 77 13.18 15.58 7.76
C HIS A 77 13.61 16.01 6.34
N LEU A 78 14.35 15.16 5.63
CA LEU A 78 14.96 15.50 4.35
C LEU A 78 14.92 14.34 3.37
N VAL A 79 14.45 14.59 2.14
CA VAL A 79 14.51 13.64 1.02
C VAL A 79 15.35 14.25 -0.10
N ARG A 80 16.40 13.53 -0.52
CA ARG A 80 17.18 13.90 -1.71
C ARG A 80 16.59 13.19 -2.92
N ALA A 81 15.82 13.93 -3.73
CA ALA A 81 15.07 13.41 -4.87
C ALA A 81 15.79 13.63 -6.22
N GLY A 82 17.12 13.53 -6.23
CA GLY A 82 17.94 13.68 -7.43
C GLY A 82 17.71 15.01 -8.15
N ARG A 83 17.21 14.98 -9.39
CA ARG A 83 16.94 16.18 -10.19
C ARG A 83 15.81 17.06 -9.63
N LEU A 84 14.94 16.49 -8.78
CA LEU A 84 13.89 17.23 -8.09
C LEU A 84 14.45 18.01 -6.88
N GLY A 85 15.74 17.87 -6.58
CA GLY A 85 16.42 18.61 -5.51
C GLY A 85 16.25 17.95 -4.15
N VAL A 86 16.19 18.79 -3.13
CA VAL A 86 16.13 18.39 -1.72
C VAL A 86 14.81 18.87 -1.15
N LEU A 87 13.96 17.93 -0.75
CA LEU A 87 12.65 18.18 -0.17
C LEU A 87 12.77 18.14 1.34
N GLN A 88 12.18 19.13 2.01
CA GLN A 88 12.01 19.11 3.46
C GLN A 88 10.69 18.42 3.79
N LEU A 89 10.72 17.54 4.78
CA LEU A 89 9.54 16.86 5.30
C LEU A 89 9.17 17.47 6.65
N ALA A 90 7.88 17.74 6.81
CA ALA A 90 7.29 17.95 8.12
C ALA A 90 6.67 16.63 8.59
N SER A 91 6.82 16.31 9.87
CA SER A 91 6.06 15.22 10.47
C SER A 91 4.62 15.67 10.64
N ASP A 92 3.69 14.84 10.17
CA ASP A 92 2.25 15.04 10.34
C ASP A 92 1.69 13.94 11.25
N SER A 93 0.74 14.30 12.11
CA SER A 93 0.07 13.31 12.95
C SER A 93 -1.01 12.61 12.11
N PRO A 94 -1.03 11.27 12.04
CA PRO A 94 -2.08 10.56 11.32
C PRO A 94 -3.42 10.54 12.07
N GLU A 95 -3.52 11.21 13.24
CA GLU A 95 -4.79 11.36 13.95
C GLU A 95 -5.84 11.98 13.02
N ASP A 96 -6.98 11.32 12.91
CA ASP A 96 -8.10 11.66 12.01
C ASP A 96 -7.81 11.64 10.51
N ASP A 97 -6.68 11.09 10.04
CA ASP A 97 -6.44 10.94 8.61
C ASP A 97 -7.39 9.93 7.96
N ARG A 98 -7.95 10.32 6.81
CA ARG A 98 -8.93 9.53 6.05
C ARG A 98 -8.44 8.12 5.70
N LEU A 99 -7.13 7.91 5.49
CA LEU A 99 -6.56 6.60 5.21
C LEU A 99 -6.71 5.64 6.39
N PHE A 100 -6.76 6.14 7.63
CA PHE A 100 -6.84 5.33 8.85
C PHE A 100 -8.26 5.27 9.43
N GLY A 101 -9.24 5.88 8.75
CA GLY A 101 -10.65 5.91 9.14
C GLY A 101 -11.33 4.52 9.13
N CYS A 102 -12.53 4.46 9.70
CA CYS A 102 -13.37 3.26 9.71
C CYS A 102 -14.62 3.48 8.87
N CYS A 103 -14.75 2.78 7.74
CA CYS A 103 -15.85 2.99 6.80
C CYS A 103 -16.32 1.67 6.16
N ARG A 104 -17.57 1.66 5.67
CA ARG A 104 -18.14 0.53 4.92
C ARG A 104 -17.82 0.62 3.43
N VAL A 105 -17.62 1.82 2.90
CA VAL A 105 -17.43 2.05 1.47
C VAL A 105 -16.08 2.72 1.25
N TRP A 106 -15.28 2.12 0.37
CA TRP A 106 -13.93 2.55 0.07
C TRP A 106 -13.75 2.66 -1.44
N GLU A 107 -13.08 3.71 -1.90
CA GLU A 107 -12.83 3.96 -3.33
C GLU A 107 -11.33 4.09 -3.59
N SER A 108 -10.88 3.60 -4.75
CA SER A 108 -9.47 3.68 -5.13
C SER A 108 -8.99 5.13 -5.19
N LEU A 109 -8.04 5.49 -4.32
CA LEU A 109 -7.21 6.67 -4.48
C LEU A 109 -6.22 6.44 -5.63
N THR A 110 -5.47 5.33 -5.57
CA THR A 110 -4.52 4.95 -6.61
C THR A 110 -4.95 3.68 -7.33
N ALA A 111 -4.46 3.48 -8.56
CA ALA A 111 -4.88 2.35 -9.38
C ALA A 111 -4.43 1.01 -8.78
N TYR A 112 -5.37 0.08 -8.64
CA TYR A 112 -5.11 -1.31 -8.27
C TYR A 112 -4.40 -2.05 -9.39
N ARG A 113 -3.36 -2.81 -9.04
CA ARG A 113 -2.66 -3.71 -9.95
C ARG A 113 -2.92 -5.17 -9.54
N PRO A 114 -3.49 -6.00 -10.42
CA PRO A 114 -3.75 -7.41 -10.12
C PRO A 114 -2.49 -8.15 -9.67
N THR A 115 -2.67 -9.03 -8.69
CA THR A 115 -1.66 -9.99 -8.21
C THR A 115 -1.44 -11.11 -9.22
N ARG A 116 -2.44 -11.40 -10.05
CA ARG A 116 -2.38 -12.41 -11.12
C ARG A 116 -2.86 -11.86 -12.45
N HIS A 117 -2.30 -12.39 -13.52
CA HIS A 117 -2.78 -12.08 -14.87
C HIS A 117 -4.13 -12.75 -15.11
N PRO A 118 -5.10 -12.05 -15.73
CA PRO A 118 -6.34 -12.69 -16.17
C PRO A 118 -6.02 -13.87 -17.09
N HIS A 119 -6.67 -15.01 -16.85
CA HIS A 119 -6.49 -16.21 -17.67
C HIS A 119 -7.51 -16.23 -18.84
N GLY A 120 -7.03 -16.56 -20.03
CA GLY A 120 -7.89 -16.86 -21.19
C GLY A 120 -8.74 -15.69 -21.68
N ARG A 121 -10.01 -15.97 -22.01
CA ARG A 121 -11.00 -14.99 -22.51
C ARG A 121 -11.87 -14.39 -21.39
N ALA A 122 -11.47 -14.52 -20.13
CA ALA A 122 -12.25 -13.98 -19.01
C ALA A 122 -12.49 -12.47 -19.19
N ASP A 123 -13.70 -12.02 -18.83
CA ASP A 123 -13.96 -10.59 -18.75
C ASP A 123 -12.98 -9.95 -17.76
N ILE A 124 -12.40 -8.82 -18.18
CA ILE A 124 -11.33 -8.17 -17.43
C ILE A 124 -11.87 -7.59 -16.12
N GLY A 125 -13.11 -7.10 -16.13
CA GLY A 125 -13.78 -6.59 -14.93
C GLY A 125 -14.01 -7.72 -13.93
N ASP A 126 -14.53 -8.86 -14.40
CA ASP A 126 -14.74 -10.04 -13.53
C ASP A 126 -13.43 -10.58 -12.95
N ALA A 127 -12.36 -10.61 -13.75
CA ALA A 127 -11.04 -11.01 -13.29
C ALA A 127 -10.50 -10.06 -12.20
N LEU A 128 -10.68 -8.74 -12.37
CA LEU A 128 -10.33 -7.74 -11.36
C LEU A 128 -11.14 -7.90 -10.08
N ILE A 129 -12.46 -8.09 -10.20
CA ILE A 129 -13.35 -8.32 -9.06
C ILE A 129 -12.92 -9.55 -8.27
N GLY A 130 -12.62 -10.65 -8.98
CA GLY A 130 -12.13 -11.89 -8.38
C GLY A 130 -10.81 -11.69 -7.64
N ASP A 131 -9.83 -11.03 -8.26
CA ASP A 131 -8.51 -10.82 -7.66
C ASP A 131 -8.58 -9.86 -6.46
N ILE A 132 -9.35 -8.78 -6.54
CA ILE A 132 -9.59 -7.86 -5.41
C ILE A 132 -10.21 -8.60 -4.23
N ARG A 133 -11.22 -9.45 -4.47
CA ARG A 133 -11.87 -10.24 -3.40
C ARG A 133 -10.88 -11.19 -2.74
N LEU A 134 -10.07 -11.90 -3.52
CA LEU A 134 -9.05 -12.80 -2.99
C LEU A 134 -8.00 -12.02 -2.19
N GLU A 135 -7.64 -10.83 -2.63
CA GLU A 135 -6.66 -10.00 -1.95
C GLU A 135 -7.20 -9.40 -0.64
N CYS A 136 -8.49 -9.04 -0.58
CA CYS A 136 -9.15 -8.75 0.70
C CYS A 136 -9.05 -9.95 1.66
N LEU A 137 -9.43 -11.14 1.21
CA LEU A 137 -9.41 -12.33 2.07
C LEU A 137 -8.00 -12.66 2.59
N ARG A 138 -6.98 -12.55 1.73
CA ARG A 138 -5.57 -12.76 2.12
C ARG A 138 -5.12 -11.84 3.25
N ARG A 139 -5.63 -10.61 3.28
CA ARG A 139 -5.29 -9.61 4.31
C ARG A 139 -6.19 -9.63 5.53
N GLY A 140 -6.99 -10.69 5.68
CA GLY A 140 -7.95 -10.81 6.78
C GLY A 140 -9.09 -9.79 6.71
N LEU A 141 -9.40 -9.23 5.53
CA LEU A 141 -10.56 -8.36 5.33
C LEU A 141 -11.82 -9.18 5.08
N PRO A 142 -13.00 -8.69 5.52
CA PRO A 142 -14.28 -9.27 5.09
C PRO A 142 -14.41 -9.22 3.57
N ARG A 143 -15.17 -10.16 2.99
CA ARG A 143 -15.43 -10.17 1.54
C ARG A 143 -16.25 -8.93 1.12
N PRO A 144 -15.77 -8.08 0.19
CA PRO A 144 -16.54 -6.94 -0.28
C PRO A 144 -17.43 -7.26 -1.48
N ALA A 145 -18.48 -6.47 -1.65
CA ALA A 145 -19.03 -6.17 -2.98
C ALA A 145 -18.07 -5.21 -3.70
N VAL A 146 -17.78 -5.47 -4.98
CA VAL A 146 -16.78 -4.72 -5.75
C VAL A 146 -17.44 -4.20 -7.01
N SER A 147 -17.28 -2.90 -7.26
CA SER A 147 -17.68 -2.23 -8.51
C SER A 147 -16.44 -1.68 -9.18
N ILE A 148 -16.20 -2.06 -10.43
CA ILE A 148 -15.09 -1.52 -11.22
C ILE A 148 -15.50 -0.15 -11.75
N LEU A 149 -14.70 0.87 -11.45
CA LEU A 149 -14.93 2.26 -11.87
C LEU A 149 -14.17 2.57 -13.16
N GLN A 150 -12.98 2.00 -13.30
CA GLN A 150 -12.12 2.22 -14.46
C GLN A 150 -11.23 1.01 -14.68
N VAL A 151 -10.95 0.71 -15.95
CA VAL A 151 -9.94 -0.26 -16.36
C VAL A 151 -8.97 0.41 -17.31
N THR A 152 -7.68 0.28 -17.02
CA THR A 152 -6.61 0.81 -17.87
C THR A 152 -5.67 -0.32 -18.27
N LYS A 153 -5.46 -0.48 -19.58
CA LYS A 153 -4.47 -1.39 -20.14
C LYS A 153 -3.20 -0.60 -20.45
N GLY A 154 -2.09 -1.01 -19.86
CA GLY A 154 -0.77 -0.46 -20.14
C GLY A 154 -0.02 -1.27 -21.19
N VAL A 155 1.22 -0.86 -21.41
CA VAL A 155 2.16 -1.50 -22.35
C VAL A 155 2.35 -2.98 -21.97
N ARG A 156 2.49 -3.85 -22.99
CA ARG A 156 2.67 -5.32 -22.85
C ARG A 156 1.55 -6.03 -22.07
N GLY A 157 0.33 -5.49 -22.12
CA GLY A 157 -0.84 -6.13 -21.49
C GLY A 157 -0.86 -6.00 -19.96
N SER A 158 -0.12 -5.04 -19.39
CA SER A 158 -0.29 -4.71 -17.97
C SER A 158 -1.70 -4.18 -17.72
N LEU A 159 -2.31 -4.60 -16.62
CA LEU A 159 -3.67 -4.24 -16.27
C LEU A 159 -3.68 -3.44 -14.98
N ARG A 160 -4.46 -2.36 -14.97
CA ARG A 160 -4.74 -1.54 -13.80
C ARG A 160 -6.25 -1.30 -13.71
N GLY A 161 -6.77 -1.14 -12.50
CA GLY A 161 -8.18 -0.82 -12.29
C GLY A 161 -8.37 0.20 -11.17
N ARG A 162 -9.45 0.97 -11.23
CA ARG A 162 -10.01 1.66 -10.07
C ARG A 162 -11.32 0.99 -9.71
N ALA A 163 -11.58 0.86 -8.41
CA ALA A 163 -12.75 0.16 -7.91
C ALA A 163 -13.33 0.84 -6.68
N ARG A 164 -14.60 0.57 -6.44
CA ARG A 164 -15.30 0.83 -5.17
C ARG A 164 -15.55 -0.49 -4.48
N LEU A 165 -15.22 -0.55 -3.19
CA LEU A 165 -15.42 -1.68 -2.30
C LEU A 165 -16.52 -1.33 -1.31
N SER A 166 -17.49 -2.22 -1.12
CA SER A 166 -18.54 -2.09 -0.11
C SER A 166 -18.53 -3.31 0.80
N PHE A 167 -18.31 -3.09 2.08
CA PHE A 167 -18.27 -4.11 3.13
C PHE A 167 -19.59 -4.14 3.91
N ALA A 168 -19.94 -5.32 4.42
CA ALA A 168 -21.15 -5.52 5.23
C ALA A 168 -21.05 -4.87 6.62
N THR A 169 -19.83 -4.64 7.12
CA THR A 169 -19.51 -3.93 8.35
C THR A 169 -18.44 -2.89 8.08
N ALA A 170 -18.32 -1.88 8.95
CA ALA A 170 -17.25 -0.90 8.82
C ALA A 170 -15.89 -1.58 9.01
N VAL A 171 -14.94 -1.22 8.15
CA VAL A 171 -13.58 -1.74 8.13
C VAL A 171 -12.65 -0.57 8.40
N LYS A 172 -11.70 -0.74 9.32
CA LYS A 172 -10.63 0.24 9.59
C LYS A 172 -9.56 0.18 8.49
N GLY A 173 -9.12 1.34 8.00
CA GLY A 173 -7.98 1.43 7.09
C GLY A 173 -6.63 1.32 7.81
N PRO A 174 -5.51 1.42 7.06
CA PRO A 174 -5.46 1.66 5.62
C PRO A 174 -5.78 0.42 4.78
N LEU A 175 -6.33 0.65 3.59
CA LEU A 175 -6.58 -0.39 2.59
C LEU A 175 -5.64 -0.18 1.40
N ALA A 176 -4.60 -0.99 1.27
CA ALA A 176 -3.67 -0.94 0.15
C ALA A 176 -3.59 -2.32 -0.50
N LEU A 177 -4.27 -2.59 -1.61
CA LEU A 177 -4.42 -3.95 -2.16
C LEU A 177 -3.63 -4.15 -3.46
N GLY A 178 -3.30 -5.40 -3.76
CA GLY A 178 -2.73 -5.79 -5.04
C GLY A 178 -1.20 -5.77 -5.09
N ARG A 179 -0.67 -6.03 -6.28
CA ARG A 179 0.76 -6.32 -6.49
C ARG A 179 1.70 -5.17 -6.12
N GLY A 180 1.25 -3.93 -6.32
CA GLY A 180 2.03 -2.72 -6.04
C GLY A 180 1.72 -2.07 -4.70
N SER A 181 0.97 -2.73 -3.82
CA SER A 181 0.45 -2.15 -2.57
C SER A 181 1.53 -1.60 -1.63
N HIS A 182 2.69 -2.25 -1.55
CA HIS A 182 3.82 -1.76 -0.75
C HIS A 182 4.43 -0.45 -1.29
N PHE A 183 4.11 -0.05 -2.52
CA PHE A 183 4.67 1.10 -3.22
C PHE A 183 3.59 2.11 -3.65
N GLY A 184 2.47 2.17 -2.91
CA GLY A 184 1.45 3.19 -3.08
C GLY A 184 0.46 2.93 -4.21
N GLU A 185 0.49 1.77 -4.88
CA GLU A 185 -0.57 1.35 -5.80
C GLU A 185 -1.73 0.67 -5.06
N GLY A 186 -2.94 0.73 -5.62
CA GLY A 186 -4.12 0.08 -5.05
C GLY A 186 -4.51 0.57 -3.67
N VAL A 187 -4.25 1.84 -3.35
CA VAL A 187 -4.69 2.49 -2.11
C VAL A 187 -6.17 2.85 -2.25
N PHE A 188 -6.96 2.60 -1.21
CA PHE A 188 -8.34 2.98 -1.12
C PHE A 188 -8.57 3.92 0.07
N ILE A 189 -9.44 4.89 -0.12
CA ILE A 189 -9.88 5.86 0.89
C ILE A 189 -11.39 5.72 1.12
N PRO A 190 -11.93 6.16 2.27
CA PRO A 190 -13.37 6.20 2.49
C PRO A 190 -14.07 6.97 1.36
N ALA A 191 -15.10 6.37 0.78
CA ALA A 191 -15.96 7.10 -0.14
C ALA A 191 -16.73 8.18 0.64
N ARG A 192 -16.80 9.39 0.08
CA ARG A 192 -17.65 10.46 0.60
C ARG A 192 -19.12 10.10 0.48
#